data_AF-A0A5E9ASF0-F1
#
_entry.id   AF-A0A5E9ASF0-F1
#
_cell.length_a   1.000
_cell.length_b   1.000
_cell.length_c   1.000
_cell.angle_alpha   90.00
_cell.angle_beta   90.00
_cell.angle_gamma   90.00
#
_symmetry.space_group_name_H-M   'P 1'
#
loop_
_entity.id
_entity.type
_entity.pdbx_description
1 polymer ?
#
loop_
_entity_poly.entity_id
_entity_poly.type
_entity_poly.pdbx_seq_one_letter_code
_entity_poly.pdbx_strand_id
1 'polypeptide(L)'
;GLFSLLSAPFGAATTNLAAISAAICTGPDVHPDPAERWKTGPFYALAYLIFAIFGASLVAIFAVLPQSLIVLVAGLALTAPLANALSIALHDAGERMPATVTFAVTASGLTLFGVGAAFWGLIAGMAVLFLEKLKKR
;
A
#
# COMPACT_ATOMS: atom_id res chain seq x y z
N GLY A 1 -6.19 9.69 11.12
CA GLY A 1 -6.74 10.86 11.82
C GLY A 1 -7.47 10.41 13.07
N LEU A 2 -8.81 10.42 13.06
CA LEU A 2 -9.62 9.99 14.20
C LEU A 2 -9.32 8.55 14.66
N PHE A 3 -9.29 7.59 13.74
CA PHE A 3 -8.96 6.19 14.08
C PHE A 3 -7.57 6.04 14.71
N SER A 4 -6.60 6.81 14.24
CA SER A 4 -5.25 6.83 14.80
C SER A 4 -5.24 7.38 16.23
N LEU A 5 -6.06 8.38 16.52
CA LEU A 5 -6.26 8.91 17.88
C LEU A 5 -6.87 7.85 18.80
N LEU A 6 -7.86 7.10 18.31
CA LEU A 6 -8.51 6.02 19.05
C LEU A 6 -7.58 4.83 19.28
N SER A 7 -6.70 4.52 18.33
CA SER A 7 -5.77 3.39 18.42
C SER A 7 -4.46 3.73 19.17
N ALA A 8 -4.11 5.01 19.30
CA ALA A 8 -2.87 5.45 19.94
C ALA A 8 -2.66 4.94 21.38
N PRO A 9 -3.66 4.90 22.27
CA PRO A 9 -3.49 4.37 23.63
C PRO A 9 -3.09 2.88 23.67
N PHE A 10 -3.36 2.14 22.60
CA PHE A 10 -3.03 0.72 22.46
C PHE A 10 -1.65 0.49 21.84
N GLY A 11 -0.84 1.55 21.67
CA GLY A 11 0.50 1.45 21.06
C GLY A 11 0.46 1.23 19.54
N ALA A 12 -0.67 1.49 18.89
CA ALA A 12 -0.80 1.30 17.45
C ALA A 12 -0.04 2.37 16.64
N ALA A 13 0.52 1.95 15.51
CA ALA A 13 1.06 2.87 14.52
C ALA A 13 -0.04 3.69 13.83
N THR A 14 0.36 4.64 12.99
CA THR A 14 -0.60 5.49 12.24
C THR A 14 -1.50 4.65 11.33
N THR A 15 -2.81 4.89 11.44
CA THR A 15 -3.83 4.26 10.59
C THR A 15 -3.98 4.98 9.25
N ASN A 16 -3.96 4.24 8.15
CA ASN A 16 -4.22 4.74 6.80
C ASN A 16 -5.03 3.72 5.99
N LEU A 17 -5.45 4.09 4.78
CA LEU A 17 -6.04 3.12 3.84
C LEU A 17 -4.93 2.22 3.28
N ALA A 18 -5.10 0.91 3.47
CA ALA A 18 -4.23 -0.09 2.87
C ALA A 18 -4.63 -0.32 1.41
N ALA A 19 -3.87 0.24 0.47
CA ALA A 19 -4.18 0.15 -0.97
C ALA A 19 -4.30 -1.31 -1.45
N ILE A 20 -3.47 -2.21 -0.91
CA ILE A 20 -3.45 -3.63 -1.27
C ILE A 20 -4.74 -4.32 -0.80
N SER A 21 -5.07 -4.20 0.49
CA SER A 21 -6.30 -4.78 1.04
C SER A 21 -7.53 -4.18 0.38
N ALA A 22 -7.53 -2.87 0.08
CA ALA A 22 -8.59 -2.23 -0.67
C ALA A 22 -8.75 -2.81 -2.07
N ALA A 23 -7.65 -3.00 -2.82
CA ALA A 23 -7.71 -3.59 -4.16
C ALA A 23 -8.28 -5.03 -4.14
N ILE A 24 -7.92 -5.83 -3.14
CA ILE A 24 -8.43 -7.20 -2.98
C ILE A 24 -9.91 -7.19 -2.55
N CYS A 25 -10.24 -6.42 -1.51
CA CYS A 25 -11.58 -6.41 -0.90
C CYS A 25 -12.62 -5.66 -1.74
N THR A 26 -12.20 -4.86 -2.72
CA THR A 26 -13.09 -4.17 -3.66
C THR A 26 -12.99 -4.70 -5.09
N GLY A 27 -12.29 -5.82 -5.29
CA GLY A 27 -12.17 -6.49 -6.58
C GLY A 27 -13.51 -7.08 -7.08
N PRO A 28 -13.61 -7.40 -8.38
CA PRO A 28 -14.83 -7.98 -8.96
C PRO A 28 -15.18 -9.36 -8.39
N ASP A 29 -14.20 -10.09 -7.89
CA ASP A 29 -14.37 -11.43 -7.31
C ASP A 29 -15.12 -11.43 -5.97
N VAL A 30 -15.25 -10.27 -5.33
CA VAL A 30 -15.89 -10.11 -4.03
C VAL A 30 -17.41 -10.13 -4.14
N HIS A 31 -17.95 -9.35 -5.07
CA HIS A 31 -19.38 -9.25 -5.31
C HIS A 31 -19.63 -8.65 -6.71
N PRO A 32 -20.62 -9.17 -7.48
CA PRO A 32 -20.97 -8.65 -8.80
C PRO A 32 -21.35 -7.16 -8.75
N ASP A 33 -22.15 -6.78 -7.76
CA ASP A 33 -22.52 -5.37 -7.51
C ASP A 33 -21.38 -4.63 -6.77
N PRO A 34 -20.77 -3.58 -7.38
CA PRO A 34 -19.76 -2.75 -6.73
C PRO A 34 -20.24 -2.08 -5.44
N ALA A 35 -21.53 -1.74 -5.33
CA ALA A 35 -22.11 -1.07 -4.17
C ALA A 35 -22.19 -1.99 -2.95
N GLU A 36 -22.00 -3.30 -3.12
CA GLU A 36 -22.10 -4.31 -2.08
C GLU A 36 -20.75 -4.88 -1.64
N ARG A 37 -19.65 -4.45 -2.29
CA ARG A 37 -18.30 -4.95 -1.99
C ARG A 37 -17.80 -4.57 -0.61
N TRP A 38 -18.37 -3.54 0.03
CA TRP A 38 -18.04 -3.16 1.41
C TRP A 38 -18.30 -4.28 2.42
N LYS A 39 -19.18 -5.25 2.09
CA LYS A 39 -19.49 -6.41 2.92
C LYS A 39 -18.28 -7.28 3.26
N THR A 40 -17.19 -7.23 2.49
CA THR A 40 -15.93 -7.91 2.85
C THR A 40 -15.21 -7.28 4.02
N GLY A 41 -15.40 -5.98 4.26
CA GLY A 41 -14.74 -5.25 5.34
C GLY A 41 -14.97 -5.90 6.72
N PRO A 42 -16.23 -6.19 7.13
CA PRO A 42 -16.51 -6.89 8.37
C PRO A 42 -15.84 -8.26 8.51
N PHE A 43 -15.85 -9.09 7.45
CA PHE A 43 -15.18 -10.40 7.48
C PHE A 43 -13.66 -10.27 7.56
N TYR A 44 -13.09 -9.31 6.85
CA TYR A 44 -11.67 -8.98 6.91
C TYR A 44 -11.27 -8.55 8.32
N ALA A 45 -12.06 -7.68 8.96
CA ALA A 45 -11.84 -7.24 10.34
C ALA A 45 -11.92 -8.42 11.33
N LEU A 46 -12.93 -9.28 11.18
CA LEU A 46 -13.09 -10.46 12.03
C LEU A 46 -11.89 -11.42 11.90
N ALA A 47 -11.43 -11.69 10.68
CA ALA A 47 -10.25 -12.52 10.44
C ALA A 47 -8.99 -11.91 11.08
N TYR A 48 -8.81 -10.59 10.98
CA TYR A 48 -7.69 -9.90 11.63
C TYR A 48 -7.77 -9.91 13.15
N LEU A 49 -8.98 -9.85 13.75
CA LEU A 49 -9.15 -10.01 15.19
C LEU A 49 -8.74 -11.41 15.66
N ILE A 50 -9.10 -12.45 14.90
CA ILE A 50 -8.67 -13.82 15.18
C ILE A 50 -7.14 -13.90 15.14
N PHE A 51 -6.49 -13.39 14.09
CA PHE A 51 -5.04 -13.36 14.02
C PHE A 51 -4.38 -12.54 15.14
N ALA A 52 -4.99 -11.44 15.55
CA ALA A 52 -4.49 -10.61 16.65
C ALA A 52 -4.48 -11.37 17.99
N ILE A 53 -5.50 -12.19 18.27
CA ILE A 53 -5.54 -13.06 19.47
C ILE A 53 -4.36 -14.03 19.48
N PHE A 54 -3.99 -14.58 18.32
CA PHE A 54 -2.84 -15.48 18.15
C PHE A 54 -1.53 -14.75 17.83
N GLY A 55 -1.44 -13.43 18.05
CA GLY A 55 -0.32 -12.62 17.61
C GLY A 55 1.04 -13.13 18.09
N ALA A 56 1.16 -13.49 19.38
CA ALA A 56 2.40 -14.04 19.95
C ALA A 56 2.79 -15.38 19.30
N SER A 57 1.81 -16.26 19.05
CA SER A 57 2.04 -17.54 18.37
C SER A 57 2.47 -17.36 16.92
N LEU A 58 1.85 -16.42 16.18
CA LEU A 58 2.25 -16.09 14.81
C LEU A 58 3.68 -15.56 14.76
N VAL A 59 4.05 -14.64 15.66
CA VAL A 59 5.41 -14.13 15.77
C VAL A 59 6.41 -15.25 16.03
N ALA A 60 6.08 -16.19 16.92
CA ALA A 60 6.93 -17.35 17.20
C ALA A 60 7.13 -18.24 15.97
N ILE A 61 6.09 -18.47 15.16
CA ILE A 61 6.21 -19.23 13.91
C ILE A 61 7.16 -18.51 12.93
N PHE A 62 6.96 -17.21 12.71
CA PHE A 62 7.81 -16.44 11.80
C PHE A 62 9.26 -16.34 12.28
N ALA A 63 9.51 -16.38 13.60
CA ALA A 63 10.87 -16.37 14.16
C ALA A 63 11.67 -17.65 13.86
N VAL A 64 11.01 -18.77 13.58
CA VAL A 64 11.66 -20.05 13.26
C VAL A 64 11.84 -20.24 11.74
N LEU A 65 11.10 -19.47 10.92
CA LEU A 65 11.21 -19.55 9.47
C LEU A 65 12.50 -18.89 8.95
N PRO A 66 13.18 -19.49 7.96
CA PRO A 66 14.28 -18.84 7.26
C PRO A 66 13.85 -17.51 6.64
N GLN A 67 14.66 -16.46 6.82
CA GLN A 67 14.38 -15.13 6.29
C GLN A 67 14.13 -15.13 4.77
N SER A 68 14.81 -16.01 4.03
CA SER A 68 14.61 -16.17 2.58
C SER A 68 13.19 -16.59 2.21
N LEU A 69 12.53 -17.45 3.00
CA LEU A 69 11.14 -17.86 2.76
C LEU A 69 10.17 -16.71 3.02
N ILE A 70 10.40 -15.93 4.08
CA ILE A 70 9.57 -14.77 4.42
C ILE A 70 9.62 -13.74 3.28
N VAL A 71 10.83 -13.39 2.82
CA VAL A 71 11.03 -12.43 1.72
C VAL A 71 10.42 -12.94 0.42
N LEU A 72 10.55 -14.23 0.10
CA LEU A 72 10.01 -14.82 -1.12
C LEU A 72 8.48 -14.80 -1.12
N VAL A 73 7.84 -15.23 -0.02
CA VAL A 73 6.38 -15.22 0.11
C VAL A 73 5.83 -13.80 0.09
N ALA A 74 6.48 -12.87 0.82
CA ALA A 74 6.10 -11.45 0.79
C ALA A 74 6.24 -10.85 -0.61
N GLY A 75 7.36 -11.13 -1.30
CA GLY A 75 7.60 -10.67 -2.66
C GLY A 75 6.54 -11.17 -3.64
N LEU A 76 6.24 -12.47 -3.62
CA LEU A 76 5.20 -13.08 -4.45
C LEU A 76 3.82 -12.47 -4.17
N ALA A 77 3.46 -12.28 -2.90
CA ALA A 77 2.19 -11.67 -2.50
C ALA A 77 2.04 -10.21 -2.97
N LEU A 78 3.15 -9.48 -3.13
CA LEU A 78 3.16 -8.09 -3.59
C LEU A 78 3.11 -7.93 -5.11
N THR A 79 3.35 -8.99 -5.90
CA THR A 79 3.40 -8.90 -7.37
C THR A 79 2.09 -8.41 -7.99
N ALA A 80 0.96 -9.02 -7.64
CA ALA A 80 -0.35 -8.64 -8.18
C ALA A 80 -0.79 -7.22 -7.77
N PRO A 81 -0.67 -6.82 -6.48
CA PRO A 81 -0.95 -5.44 -6.08
C PRO A 81 -0.04 -4.40 -6.77
N LEU A 82 1.24 -4.72 -6.96
CA LEU A 82 2.17 -3.86 -7.69
C LEU A 82 1.74 -3.67 -9.15
N ALA A 83 1.38 -4.76 -9.84
CA ALA A 83 0.90 -4.71 -11.21
C ALA A 83 -0.36 -3.85 -11.34
N ASN A 84 -1.33 -4.01 -10.43
CA ASN A 84 -2.54 -3.19 -10.39
C ASN A 84 -2.22 -1.70 -10.12
N ALA A 85 -1.36 -1.41 -9.15
CA ALA A 85 -0.97 -0.04 -8.83
C ALA A 85 -0.27 0.66 -10.02
N LEU A 86 0.62 -0.05 -10.72
CA LEU A 86 1.27 0.47 -11.93
C LEU A 86 0.27 0.67 -13.08
N SER A 87 -0.69 -0.24 -13.26
CA SER A 87 -1.74 -0.11 -14.26
C SER A 87 -2.59 1.14 -14.03
N ILE A 88 -2.94 1.43 -12.78
CA ILE A 88 -3.70 2.62 -12.41
C ILE A 88 -2.85 3.88 -12.60
N ALA A 89 -1.60 3.87 -12.11
CA ALA A 89 -0.71 5.04 -12.15
C ALA A 89 -0.32 5.46 -13.57
N LEU A 90 -0.21 4.50 -14.50
CA LEU A 90 0.20 4.76 -15.90
C LEU A 90 -0.98 4.84 -16.89
N HIS A 91 -2.21 4.80 -16.38
CA HIS A 91 -3.43 4.80 -17.18
C HIS A 91 -3.55 6.06 -18.06
N ASP A 92 -3.38 7.25 -17.46
CA ASP A 92 -3.44 8.51 -18.19
C ASP A 92 -2.10 8.81 -18.90
N ALA A 93 -2.12 8.87 -20.23
CA ALA A 93 -0.95 9.19 -21.05
C ALA A 93 -0.32 10.54 -20.69
N GLY A 94 -1.12 11.51 -20.23
CA GLY A 94 -0.68 12.84 -19.82
C GLY A 94 0.04 12.89 -18.48
N GLU A 95 -0.02 11.83 -17.66
CA GLU A 95 0.59 11.76 -16.32
C GLU A 95 1.61 10.61 -16.20
N ARG A 96 1.95 9.92 -17.30
CA ARG A 96 2.91 8.80 -17.29
C ARG A 96 4.31 9.19 -16.85
N MET A 97 4.78 10.36 -17.27
CA MET A 97 6.12 10.84 -16.90
C MET A 97 6.21 11.10 -15.39
N PRO A 98 5.32 11.88 -14.75
CA PRO A 98 5.35 12.06 -13.30
C PRO A 98 5.10 10.76 -12.52
N ALA A 99 4.24 9.87 -13.00
CA ALA A 99 4.04 8.56 -12.39
C ALA A 99 5.32 7.70 -12.41
N THR A 100 6.02 7.67 -13.54
CA THR A 100 7.29 6.93 -13.70
C THR A 100 8.38 7.50 -12.82
N VAL A 101 8.49 8.83 -12.72
CA VAL A 101 9.45 9.50 -11.84
C VAL A 101 9.15 9.20 -10.37
N THR A 102 7.88 9.25 -9.96
CA THR A 102 7.44 8.86 -8.61
C THR A 102 7.90 7.45 -8.27
N PHE A 103 7.65 6.50 -9.19
CA PHE A 103 8.03 5.11 -9.01
C PHE A 103 9.55 4.94 -8.95
N ALA A 104 10.30 5.50 -9.91
CA ALA A 104 11.76 5.35 -9.98
C ALA A 104 12.47 5.91 -8.75
N VAL A 105 12.06 7.09 -8.28
CA VAL A 105 12.63 7.71 -7.08
C VAL A 105 12.24 6.91 -5.82
N THR A 106 11.00 6.42 -5.73
CA THR A 106 10.59 5.55 -4.61
C THR A 106 11.37 4.23 -4.59
N ALA A 107 11.59 3.62 -5.75
CA ALA A 107 12.29 2.34 -5.91
C ALA A 107 13.82 2.45 -5.68
N SER A 108 14.38 3.66 -5.77
CA SER A 108 15.82 3.88 -5.60
C SER A 108 16.36 3.62 -4.19
N GLY A 109 15.50 3.57 -3.17
CA GLY A 109 15.91 3.45 -1.77
C GLY A 109 16.59 4.70 -1.20
N LEU A 110 16.52 5.84 -1.91
CA LEU A 110 17.08 7.13 -1.44
C LEU A 110 16.56 7.52 -0.06
N THR A 111 17.47 7.85 0.84
CA THR A 111 17.15 8.46 2.15
C THR A 111 17.86 9.80 2.25
N LEU A 112 17.10 10.90 2.24
CA LEU A 112 17.64 12.25 2.37
C LEU A 112 17.08 12.89 3.63
N PHE A 113 17.94 13.54 4.42
CA PHE A 113 17.57 14.22 5.67
C PHE A 113 16.82 13.31 6.68
N GLY A 114 17.11 12.01 6.68
CA GLY A 114 16.41 11.03 7.53
C GLY A 114 15.02 10.63 7.04
N VAL A 115 14.57 11.12 5.88
CA VAL A 115 13.27 10.79 5.27
C VAL A 115 13.48 9.82 4.13
N GLY A 116 12.69 8.74 4.12
CA GLY A 116 12.78 7.66 3.14
C GLY A 116 12.27 8.00 1.75
N ALA A 117 12.59 7.12 0.80
CA ALA A 117 12.36 7.31 -0.64
C ALA A 117 10.90 7.54 -1.02
N ALA A 118 9.94 6.97 -0.29
CA ALA A 118 8.51 7.14 -0.58
C ALA A 118 8.07 8.61 -0.53
N PHE A 119 8.60 9.41 0.40
CA PHE A 119 8.30 10.84 0.46
C PHE A 119 8.94 11.58 -0.71
N TRP A 120 10.22 11.34 -0.96
CA TRP A 120 10.96 12.01 -2.04
C TRP A 120 10.43 11.64 -3.42
N GLY A 121 9.96 10.40 -3.59
CA GLY A 121 9.28 9.96 -4.81
C GLY A 121 8.01 10.75 -5.07
N LEU A 122 7.17 10.94 -4.05
CA LEU A 122 5.97 11.77 -4.17
C LEU A 122 6.32 13.23 -4.52
N ILE A 123 7.32 13.82 -3.86
CA ILE A 123 7.77 15.19 -4.14
C ILE A 123 8.27 15.32 -5.58
N ALA A 124 9.13 14.41 -6.05
CA ALA A 124 9.67 14.43 -7.40
C ALA A 124 8.56 14.26 -8.45
N GLY A 125 7.64 13.32 -8.23
CA GLY A 125 6.46 13.11 -9.06
C GLY A 125 5.58 14.35 -9.19
N MET A 126 5.23 14.96 -8.05
CA MET A 126 4.43 16.18 -8.02
C MET A 126 5.14 17.35 -8.70
N ALA A 127 6.45 17.48 -8.53
CA ALA A 127 7.24 18.52 -9.20
C ALA A 127 7.17 18.37 -10.73
N VAL A 128 7.34 17.16 -11.24
CA VAL A 128 7.23 16.88 -12.69
C VAL A 128 5.80 17.15 -13.18
N LEU A 129 4.79 16.66 -12.45
CA LEU A 129 3.38 16.89 -12.79
C LEU A 129 3.05 18.39 -12.86
N PHE A 130 3.59 19.16 -11.92
CA PHE A 130 3.40 20.61 -11.86
C PHE A 130 4.06 21.31 -13.06
N LEU A 131 5.30 20.95 -13.39
CA LEU A 131 6.01 21.51 -14.56
C LEU A 131 5.30 21.20 -15.88
N GLU A 132 4.77 19.98 -16.03
CA GLU A 132 3.99 19.61 -17.22
C GLU A 132 2.69 20.39 -17.33
N LYS A 133 2.00 20.63 -16.20
CA LYS A 133 0.79 21.46 -16.16
C LYS A 133 1.08 22.93 -16.47
N LEU A 134 2.25 23.44 -16.07
CA LEU A 134 2.67 24.80 -16.43
C LEU A 134 2.98 24.94 -17.92
N LYS A 135 3.61 23.94 -18.55
CA LYS A 135 3.95 23.97 -19.98
C LYS A 135 2.73 23.84 -20.92
N LYS A 136 1.65 23.23 -20.45
CA LYS A 136 0.39 23.08 -21.21
C LYS A 136 -0.53 24.32 -21.12
N ARG A 137 -0.23 25.28 -20.24
CA ARG A 137 -0.89 26.60 -20.19
C ARG A 137 -0.18 27.59 -21.09
#